data_AF-A0AAU4EHM8-F1
#
_entry.id   AF-A0AAU4EHM8-F1
#
_cell.length_a   1.000
_cell.length_b   1.000
_cell.length_c   1.000
_cell.angle_alpha   90.00
_cell.angle_beta   90.00
_cell.angle_gamma   90.00
#
_symmetry.space_group_name_H-M   'P 1'
#
loop_
_entity.id
_entity.type
_entity.pdbx_description
1 polymer ?
#
loop_
_entity_poly.entity_id
_entity_poly.type
_entity_poly.pdbx_seq_one_letter_code
_entity_poly.pdbx_strand_id
1 'polypeptide(L)'
;MKSESRIAELFECYRPGWSVQSISDSAGMPALYLQSWVTPEETGHPIAPPSKTVLLRLAAALRADFTAVQQAFAAAWRTLEGGYWNHFTPGDRVLVFGEPDPVNGRRRVRRGTVLDPSSPDAIRIDFGGEAREEFSPADPVRVNHAAGACRCVVAIS
;
A
#
# COMPACT_ATOMS: atom_id res chain seq x y z
N MET A 1 13.58 -1.99 -9.73
CA MET A 1 13.06 -0.74 -9.11
C MET A 1 12.69 -1.11 -7.69
N LYS A 2 13.30 -0.51 -6.65
CA LYS A 2 12.96 -0.85 -5.26
C LYS A 2 11.47 -0.54 -5.06
N SER A 3 10.70 -1.51 -4.59
CA SER A 3 9.30 -1.30 -4.21
C SER A 3 9.30 -0.40 -2.99
N GLU A 4 9.12 0.90 -3.17
CA GLU A 4 9.01 1.84 -2.05
C GLU A 4 7.76 1.50 -1.26
N SER A 5 7.90 1.22 0.04
CA SER A 5 6.76 0.90 0.89
C SER A 5 5.82 2.10 0.97
N ARG A 6 4.52 1.86 1.19
CA ARG A 6 3.53 2.93 1.41
C ARG A 6 3.91 3.89 2.54
N ILE A 7 4.71 3.42 3.48
CA ILE A 7 5.19 4.23 4.61
C ILE A 7 6.33 5.14 4.16
N ALA A 8 7.22 4.68 3.26
CA ALA A 8 8.20 5.54 2.60
C ALA A 8 7.52 6.66 1.79
N GLU A 9 6.51 6.31 0.98
CA GLU A 9 5.73 7.29 0.19
C GLU A 9 5.03 8.31 1.09
N LEU A 10 4.44 7.87 2.22
CA LEU A 10 3.82 8.76 3.20
C LEU A 10 4.84 9.74 3.78
N PHE A 11 6.03 9.26 4.15
CA PHE A 11 7.06 10.10 4.74
C PHE A 11 7.57 11.13 3.75
N GLU A 12 7.86 10.74 2.52
CA GLU A 12 8.31 11.66 1.48
C GLU A 12 7.22 12.69 1.13
N CYS A 13 5.94 12.30 1.14
CA CYS A 13 4.82 13.21 0.86
C CYS A 13 4.67 14.33 1.91
N TYR A 14 4.75 13.99 3.19
CA TYR A 14 4.51 14.95 4.28
C TYR A 14 5.79 15.60 4.83
N ARG A 15 6.95 14.96 4.62
CA ARG A 15 8.28 15.39 5.07
C ARG A 15 9.35 15.03 4.04
N PRO A 16 9.33 15.67 2.86
CA PRO A 16 10.29 15.35 1.80
C PRO A 16 11.74 15.52 2.27
N GLY A 17 12.57 14.53 1.97
CA GLY A 17 13.99 14.52 2.34
C GLY A 17 14.28 14.28 3.83
N TRP A 18 13.28 14.04 4.67
CA TRP A 18 13.52 13.62 6.04
C TRP A 18 13.91 12.13 6.09
N SER A 19 14.97 11.82 6.83
CA SER A 19 15.32 10.44 7.12
C SER A 19 14.34 9.82 8.10
N VAL A 20 14.28 8.48 8.11
CA VAL A 20 13.52 7.72 9.13
C VAL A 20 13.97 8.11 10.54
N GLN A 21 15.26 8.35 10.75
CA GLN A 21 15.81 8.81 12.02
C GLN A 21 15.21 10.17 12.44
N SER A 22 15.18 11.16 11.55
CA SER A 22 14.61 12.49 11.86
C SER A 22 13.12 12.41 12.23
N ILE A 23 12.37 11.57 11.53
CA ILE A 23 10.95 11.33 11.84
C ILE A 23 10.81 10.63 13.20
N SER A 24 11.67 9.64 13.46
CA SER A 24 11.71 8.89 14.71
C SER A 24 11.98 9.79 15.92
N ASP A 25 12.97 10.67 15.80
CA ASP A 25 13.36 11.61 16.85
C ASP A 25 12.22 12.59 17.13
N SER A 26 11.59 13.12 16.07
CA SER A 26 10.44 14.02 16.21
C SER A 26 9.20 13.33 16.78
N ALA A 27 8.98 12.04 16.49
CA ALA A 27 7.83 11.29 17.00
C ALA A 27 8.09 10.66 18.38
N GLY A 28 9.33 10.73 18.89
CA GLY A 28 9.73 10.17 20.17
C GLY A 28 9.60 8.64 20.22
N MET A 29 10.14 7.96 19.22
CA MET A 29 10.07 6.50 19.08
C MET A 29 11.39 5.88 18.57
N PRO A 30 11.55 4.55 18.64
CA PRO A 30 12.76 3.89 18.13
C PRO A 30 12.81 3.86 16.59
N ALA A 31 13.95 4.29 16.02
CA ALA A 31 14.13 4.33 14.57
C ALA A 31 14.05 2.94 13.92
N LEU A 32 14.59 1.92 14.60
CA LEU A 32 14.48 0.53 14.14
C LEU A 32 13.04 0.05 13.99
N TYR A 33 12.14 0.50 14.89
CA TYR A 33 10.73 0.17 14.75
C TYR A 33 10.15 0.82 13.49
N LEU A 34 10.37 2.11 13.25
CA LEU A 34 9.91 2.76 12.02
C LEU A 34 10.54 2.18 10.76
N GLN A 35 11.81 1.80 10.83
CA GLN A 35 12.52 1.20 9.70
C GLN A 35 11.85 -0.12 9.28
N SER A 36 11.34 -0.92 10.23
CA SER A 36 10.56 -2.13 9.92
C SER A 36 9.27 -1.90 9.14
N TRP A 37 8.76 -0.68 9.14
CA TRP A 37 7.62 -0.29 8.31
C TRP A 37 8.03 0.26 6.93
N VAL A 38 9.26 0.76 6.82
CA VAL A 38 9.79 1.41 5.61
C VAL A 38 10.46 0.40 4.69
N THR A 39 11.27 -0.50 5.25
CA THR A 39 12.01 -1.58 4.54
C THR A 39 11.87 -2.92 5.27
N PRO A 40 10.64 -3.46 5.40
CA PRO A 40 10.37 -4.71 6.13
C PRO A 40 11.20 -5.90 5.63
N GLU A 41 11.56 -5.94 4.35
CA GLU A 41 12.42 -6.95 3.74
C GLU A 41 13.89 -6.88 4.22
N GLU A 42 14.37 -5.70 4.60
CA GLU A 42 15.75 -5.49 5.07
C GLU A 42 15.86 -5.64 6.59
N THR A 43 14.82 -5.28 7.35
CA THR A 43 14.85 -5.24 8.83
C THR A 43 14.01 -6.30 9.53
N GLY A 44 13.28 -7.12 8.78
CA GLY A 44 12.25 -8.01 9.31
C GLY A 44 10.91 -7.30 9.52
N HIS A 45 9.83 -8.09 9.49
CA HIS A 45 8.47 -7.58 9.68
C HIS A 45 8.28 -6.91 11.05
N PRO A 46 7.51 -5.81 11.14
CA PRO A 46 7.16 -5.23 12.42
C PRO A 46 6.42 -6.25 13.27
N ILE A 47 6.73 -6.31 14.56
CA ILE A 47 6.18 -7.32 15.49
C ILE A 47 4.71 -7.02 15.83
N ALA A 48 4.31 -5.75 15.74
CA ALA A 48 2.96 -5.29 16.04
C ALA A 48 2.65 -3.96 15.36
N PRO A 49 1.36 -3.68 15.02
CA PRO A 49 0.93 -2.40 14.48
C PRO A 49 1.14 -1.27 15.50
N PRO A 50 1.35 -0.02 15.05
CA PRO A 50 1.60 1.07 15.98
C PRO A 50 0.32 1.39 16.75
N SER A 51 0.46 1.64 18.05
CA SER A 51 -0.68 2.04 18.89
C SER A 51 -1.24 3.40 18.47
N LYS A 52 -2.49 3.71 18.86
CA LYS A 52 -3.11 5.01 18.59
C LYS A 52 -2.25 6.19 19.07
N THR A 53 -1.66 6.09 20.25
CA THR A 53 -0.78 7.12 20.81
C THR A 53 0.44 7.35 19.94
N VAL A 54 1.02 6.26 19.42
CA VAL A 54 2.15 6.32 18.49
C VAL A 54 1.74 7.00 17.18
N LEU A 55 0.59 6.61 16.61
CA LEU A 55 0.09 7.19 15.36
C LEU A 55 -0.19 8.70 15.51
N LEU A 56 -0.68 9.15 16.66
CA LEU A 56 -0.86 10.59 16.95
C LEU A 56 0.47 11.35 16.97
N ARG A 57 1.52 10.78 17.56
CA ARG A 57 2.86 11.38 17.57
C ARG A 57 3.46 11.44 16.17
N LEU A 58 3.27 10.39 15.38
CA LEU A 58 3.68 10.37 13.97
C LEU A 58 2.94 11.41 13.14
N ALA A 59 1.62 11.54 13.30
CA ALA A 59 0.83 12.58 12.64
C ALA A 59 1.35 13.99 12.98
N ALA A 60 1.68 14.24 14.25
CA ALA A 60 2.29 15.50 14.67
C ALA A 60 3.69 15.71 14.04
N ALA A 61 4.56 14.70 14.09
CA ALA A 61 5.90 14.74 13.51
C ALA A 61 5.88 14.99 11.99
N LEU A 62 4.91 14.40 11.30
CA LEU A 62 4.68 14.56 9.86
C LEU A 62 3.85 15.81 9.51
N ARG A 63 3.26 16.52 10.49
CA ARG A 63 2.22 17.55 10.25
C ARG A 63 1.17 17.05 9.25
N ALA A 64 0.76 15.80 9.43
CA ALA A 64 -0.23 15.13 8.62
C ALA A 64 -1.52 14.94 9.42
N ASP A 65 -2.62 14.70 8.72
CA ASP A 65 -3.87 14.30 9.37
C ASP A 65 -3.70 12.92 10.02
N PHE A 66 -4.25 12.74 11.22
CA PHE A 66 -4.18 11.47 11.95
C PHE A 66 -4.79 10.32 11.15
N THR A 67 -5.89 10.56 10.45
CA THR A 67 -6.60 9.56 9.64
C THR A 67 -5.72 9.09 8.49
N ALA A 68 -5.02 10.00 7.82
CA ALA A 68 -4.10 9.66 6.73
C ALA A 68 -2.96 8.74 7.22
N VAL A 69 -2.35 9.09 8.35
CA VAL A 69 -1.28 8.26 8.96
C VAL A 69 -1.81 6.91 9.41
N GLN A 70 -2.94 6.88 10.12
CA GLN A 70 -3.57 5.64 10.57
C GLN A 70 -3.89 4.71 9.39
N GLN A 71 -4.44 5.24 8.30
CA GLN A 71 -4.79 4.48 7.11
C GLN A 71 -3.55 3.91 6.41
N ALA A 72 -2.48 4.68 6.30
CA ALA A 72 -1.24 4.21 5.69
C ALA A 72 -0.64 3.03 6.46
N PHE A 73 -0.56 3.13 7.80
CA PHE A 73 -0.05 2.05 8.65
C PHE A 73 -0.99 0.84 8.67
N ALA A 74 -2.30 1.03 8.69
CA ALA A 74 -3.26 -0.08 8.60
C ALA A 74 -3.16 -0.81 7.25
N ALA A 75 -2.99 -0.08 6.15
CA ALA A 75 -2.79 -0.68 4.84
C ALA A 75 -1.45 -1.42 4.76
N ALA A 76 -0.37 -0.83 5.25
CA ALA A 76 0.94 -1.49 5.31
C ALA A 76 0.87 -2.77 6.16
N TRP A 77 0.22 -2.72 7.32
CA TRP A 77 0.06 -3.88 8.20
C TRP A 77 -0.69 -5.04 7.54
N ARG A 78 -1.79 -4.74 6.83
CA ARG A 78 -2.54 -5.75 6.08
C ARG A 78 -1.72 -6.40 4.97
N THR A 79 -0.89 -5.61 4.26
CA THR A 79 0.06 -6.15 3.29
C THR A 79 1.07 -7.09 3.94
N LEU A 80 1.51 -6.78 5.16
CA LEU A 80 2.53 -7.55 5.90
C LEU A 80 1.96 -8.83 6.55
N GLU A 81 0.78 -8.77 7.16
CA GLU A 81 0.14 -9.95 7.78
C GLU A 81 -0.50 -10.89 6.74
N GLY A 82 -0.98 -10.34 5.64
CA GLY A 82 -1.86 -11.05 4.72
C GLY A 82 -1.28 -11.38 3.36
N GLY A 83 -0.12 -10.82 3.02
CA GLY A 83 0.30 -10.72 1.63
C GLY A 83 -0.51 -9.65 0.88
N TYR A 84 0.09 -9.09 -0.17
CA TYR A 84 -0.46 -8.02 -0.99
C TYR A 84 -1.90 -8.28 -1.48
N TRP A 85 -2.25 -9.55 -1.65
CA TRP A 85 -3.52 -9.99 -2.22
C TRP A 85 -4.69 -10.10 -1.24
N ASN A 86 -4.48 -10.03 0.08
CA ASN A 86 -5.58 -10.10 1.04
C ASN A 86 -6.56 -8.90 0.99
N HIS A 87 -6.23 -7.88 0.20
CA HIS A 87 -7.13 -6.78 -0.13
C HIS A 87 -8.11 -7.08 -1.26
N PHE A 88 -7.99 -8.25 -1.89
CA PHE A 88 -8.74 -8.66 -3.07
C PHE A 88 -9.53 -9.93 -2.75
N THR A 89 -10.80 -9.92 -3.10
CA THR A 89 -11.73 -11.06 -2.94
C THR A 89 -12.23 -11.48 -4.32
N PRO A 90 -12.52 -12.77 -4.55
CA PRO A 90 -13.32 -13.19 -5.71
C PRO A 90 -14.51 -12.24 -5.96
N GLY A 91 -14.62 -11.75 -7.20
CA GLY A 91 -15.64 -10.80 -7.63
C GLY A 91 -15.25 -9.31 -7.52
N ASP A 92 -14.14 -8.97 -6.88
CA ASP A 92 -13.70 -7.57 -6.79
C ASP A 92 -13.35 -7.01 -8.18
N ARG A 93 -13.85 -5.80 -8.47
CA ARG A 93 -13.46 -5.07 -9.67
C ARG A 93 -12.12 -4.38 -9.45
N VAL A 94 -11.20 -4.55 -10.38
CA VAL A 94 -9.83 -4.05 -10.28
C VAL A 94 -9.41 -3.28 -11.52
N LEU A 95 -8.40 -2.43 -11.35
CA LEU A 95 -7.70 -1.68 -12.37
C LEU A 95 -6.28 -2.21 -12.45
N VAL A 96 -5.85 -2.64 -13.64
CA VAL A 96 -4.47 -3.04 -13.92
C VAL A 96 -3.84 -1.97 -14.78
N PHE A 97 -2.74 -1.41 -14.30
CA PHE A 97 -2.03 -0.32 -14.98
C PHE A 97 -0.89 -0.91 -15.83
N GLY A 98 -0.83 -0.54 -17.10
CA GLY A 98 0.33 -0.85 -17.93
C GLY A 98 1.55 0.01 -17.56
N GLU A 99 2.63 -0.24 -18.27
CA GLU A 99 3.81 0.62 -18.27
C GLU A 99 3.44 2.07 -18.63
N PRO A 100 4.08 3.06 -18.00
CA PRO A 100 3.89 4.46 -18.37
C PRO A 100 4.44 4.71 -19.78
N ASP A 101 3.67 5.42 -20.60
CA ASP A 101 4.09 5.90 -21.90
C ASP A 101 5.35 6.80 -21.73
N PRO A 102 6.45 6.53 -22.45
CA PRO A 102 7.70 7.27 -22.28
C PRO A 102 7.61 8.74 -22.71
N VAL A 103 6.61 9.12 -23.51
CA VAL A 103 6.42 10.48 -24.04
C VAL A 103 5.62 11.35 -23.08
N ASN A 104 4.59 10.78 -22.44
CA ASN A 104 3.61 11.56 -21.67
C ASN A 104 3.32 11.03 -20.26
N GLY A 105 3.94 9.92 -19.86
CA GLY A 105 3.79 9.29 -18.54
C GLY A 105 2.43 8.65 -18.28
N ARG A 106 1.48 8.70 -19.22
CA ARG A 106 0.15 8.11 -19.04
C ARG A 106 0.24 6.60 -19.08
N ARG A 107 -0.52 5.94 -18.22
CA ARG A 107 -0.61 4.48 -18.16
C ARG A 107 -1.90 4.02 -18.82
N ARG A 108 -1.84 2.98 -19.64
CA ARG A 108 -3.04 2.27 -20.09
C ARG A 108 -3.67 1.59 -18.88
N VAL A 109 -5.00 1.65 -18.76
CA VAL A 109 -5.72 1.04 -17.64
C VAL A 109 -6.67 -0.01 -18.19
N ARG A 110 -6.53 -1.24 -17.71
CA ARG A 110 -7.45 -2.35 -17.99
C ARG A 110 -8.33 -2.59 -16.78
N ARG A 111 -9.61 -2.90 -17.02
CA ARG A 111 -10.58 -3.19 -15.95
C ARG A 111 -10.88 -4.68 -15.95
N GLY A 112 -10.74 -5.31 -14.79
CA GLY A 112 -11.00 -6.74 -14.65
C GLY A 112 -11.72 -7.09 -13.36
N THR A 113 -11.97 -8.38 -13.18
CA THR A 113 -12.61 -8.97 -12.01
C THR A 113 -11.70 -10.04 -11.43
N VAL A 114 -11.47 -9.99 -10.12
CA VAL A 114 -10.70 -11.01 -9.41
C VAL A 114 -11.48 -12.32 -9.42
N LEU A 115 -10.86 -13.43 -9.81
CA LEU A 115 -11.54 -14.73 -9.86
C LEU A 115 -11.35 -15.52 -8.56
N ASP A 116 -10.09 -15.62 -8.11
CA ASP A 116 -9.65 -16.19 -6.83
C ASP A 116 -8.15 -15.87 -6.70
N PRO A 117 -7.61 -15.54 -5.51
CA PRO A 117 -6.17 -15.63 -5.31
C PRO A 117 -5.71 -17.07 -5.53
N SER A 118 -4.89 -17.30 -6.56
CA SER A 118 -4.34 -18.62 -6.86
C SER A 118 -3.31 -19.05 -5.82
N SER A 119 -2.72 -18.09 -5.11
CA SER A 119 -1.76 -18.29 -4.02
C SER A 119 -1.55 -16.97 -3.25
N PRO A 120 -0.77 -16.96 -2.15
CA PRO A 120 -0.36 -15.72 -1.47
C PRO A 120 0.44 -14.77 -2.38
N ASP A 121 1.04 -15.30 -3.44
CA ASP A 121 1.95 -14.60 -4.33
C ASP A 121 1.32 -14.25 -5.69
N ALA A 122 0.08 -14.67 -5.94
CA ALA A 122 -0.58 -14.39 -7.21
C ALA A 122 -2.11 -14.29 -7.12
N ILE A 123 -2.67 -13.38 -7.94
CA ILE A 123 -4.12 -13.35 -8.22
C ILE A 123 -4.38 -13.55 -9.69
N ARG A 124 -5.56 -14.12 -9.99
CA ARG A 124 -6.07 -14.20 -11.35
C ARG A 124 -7.16 -13.18 -11.58
N ILE A 125 -7.02 -12.47 -12.70
CA ILE A 125 -7.96 -11.43 -13.13
C ILE A 125 -8.56 -11.82 -14.48
N ASP A 126 -9.88 -11.74 -14.56
CA ASP A 126 -10.65 -11.82 -15.80
C ASP A 126 -10.93 -10.43 -16.36
N PHE A 127 -10.64 -10.23 -17.64
CA PHE A 127 -10.91 -8.99 -18.37
C PHE A 127 -12.13 -9.08 -19.32
N GLY A 128 -12.92 -10.16 -19.26
CA GLY A 128 -14.10 -10.37 -20.10
C GLY A 128 -13.80 -11.00 -21.47
N GLY A 129 -12.66 -11.68 -21.61
CA GLY A 129 -12.25 -12.44 -22.80
C GLY A 129 -11.89 -13.90 -22.46
N GLU A 130 -11.35 -14.66 -23.41
CA GLU A 130 -11.02 -16.08 -23.18
C GLU A 130 -9.77 -16.30 -22.30
N ALA A 131 -8.87 -15.33 -22.23
CA ALA A 131 -7.62 -15.46 -21.48
C ALA A 131 -7.72 -14.83 -20.08
N ARG A 132 -7.39 -15.63 -19.08
CA ARG A 132 -7.20 -15.22 -17.68
C ARG A 132 -5.72 -14.90 -17.49
N GLU A 133 -5.43 -13.79 -16.84
CA GLU A 133 -4.04 -13.37 -16.59
C GLU A 133 -3.74 -13.44 -15.09
N GLU A 134 -2.52 -13.87 -14.78
CA GLU A 134 -2.01 -14.03 -13.42
C GLU A 134 -1.05 -12.87 -13.10
N PHE A 135 -1.23 -12.27 -11.93
CA PHE A 135 -0.50 -11.08 -11.50
C PHE A 135 0.18 -11.34 -10.16
N SER A 136 1.37 -10.78 -9.99
CA SER A 136 2.22 -10.83 -8.80
C SER A 136 2.18 -9.51 -8.02
N PRO A 137 2.61 -9.46 -6.74
CA PRO A 137 2.64 -8.22 -5.96
C PRO A 137 3.47 -7.08 -6.59
N ALA A 138 4.35 -7.39 -7.53
CA ALA A 138 5.12 -6.39 -8.27
C ALA A 138 4.28 -5.69 -9.36
N ASP A 139 3.17 -6.29 -9.77
CA ASP A 139 2.29 -5.74 -10.79
C ASP A 139 1.42 -4.62 -10.21
N PRO A 140 1.23 -3.51 -10.95
CA PRO A 140 0.46 -2.36 -10.47
C PRO A 140 -1.04 -2.63 -10.59
N VAL A 141 -1.56 -3.50 -9.73
CA VAL A 141 -3.00 -3.81 -9.62
C VAL A 141 -3.60 -2.99 -8.48
N ARG A 142 -4.75 -2.36 -8.72
CA ARG A 142 -5.50 -1.62 -7.69
C ARG A 142 -6.96 -2.02 -7.69
N VAL A 143 -7.59 -2.03 -6.52
CA VAL A 143 -9.05 -2.17 -6.44
C VAL A 143 -9.72 -0.95 -7.07
N ASN A 144 -10.75 -1.18 -7.86
CA ASN A 144 -11.57 -0.13 -8.44
C ASN A 144 -12.55 0.42 -7.39
N HIS A 145 -12.16 1.50 -6.74
CA HIS A 145 -12.95 2.18 -5.72
C HIS A 145 -14.33 2.66 -6.23
N ALA A 146 -14.43 3.06 -7.50
CA ALA A 146 -15.69 3.52 -8.09
C ALA A 146 -16.75 2.42 -8.22
N ALA A 147 -16.35 1.14 -8.07
CA ALA A 147 -17.26 0.00 -8.08
C ALA A 147 -17.78 -0.40 -6.70
N GLY A 148 -17.41 0.32 -5.62
CA GLY A 148 -17.84 0.00 -4.25
C GLY A 148 -17.21 -1.26 -3.65
N ALA A 149 -16.28 -1.91 -4.35
CA ALA A 149 -15.64 -3.16 -3.94
C ALA A 149 -14.45 -2.96 -2.98
N CYS A 150 -13.96 -1.73 -2.80
CA CYS A 150 -12.78 -1.52 -1.98
C CYS A 150 -13.10 -1.49 -0.48
N ARG A 151 -12.67 -2.54 0.24
CA ARG A 151 -12.66 -2.59 1.71
C ARG A 151 -11.56 -1.74 2.36
N CYS A 152 -10.83 -0.96 1.57
CA CYS A 152 -9.71 -0.11 2.01
C CYS A 152 -10.00 1.39 1.93
N VAL A 153 -11.13 1.81 1.35
CA VAL A 153 -11.52 3.23 1.27
C VAL A 153 -12.92 3.40 1.81
N VAL A 154 -13.00 3.94 3.02
CA VAL A 154 -14.06 4.88 3.35
C VAL A 154 -13.52 6.25 2.92
N ALA A 155 -14.32 7.01 2.18
CA ALA A 155 -13.95 8.29 1.60
C ALA A 155 -13.21 9.19 2.62
N ILE A 156 -12.05 9.71 2.21
CA ILE A 156 -11.44 10.86 2.87
C ILE A 156 -12.46 11.99 2.71
N SER A 157 -13.15 12.33 3.80
CA SER A 157 -14.09 13.44 3.89
C SER A 157 -13.42 14.59 4.62
#